data_AF-A0A6J4MQU2-F1
#
_entry.id   AF-A0A6J4MQU2-F1
#
_cell.length_a   1.000
_cell.length_b   1.000
_cell.length_c   1.000
_cell.angle_alpha   90.00
_cell.angle_beta   90.00
_cell.angle_gamma   90.00
#
_symmetry.space_group_name_H-M   'P 1'
#
loop_
_entity.id
_entity.type
_entity.pdbx_description
1 polymer ?
#
loop_
_entity_poly.entity_id
_entity_poly.type
_entity_poly.pdbx_seq_one_letter_code
_entity_poly.pdbx_strand_id
1 'polypeptide(L)'
;MPTVAEAGFPDLTFGGTLAFFGPRGMPAALRERIAADVRMVAAEPGFAERIGPLGMVPRAGTPEELGRVVEENRLHWAERARTHGVRPTN
;
A
#
# COMPACT_ATOMS: atom_id res chain seq x y z
N MET A 1 -17.63 -15.71 4.26
CA MET A 1 -17.49 -14.68 5.32
C MET A 1 -17.58 -13.33 4.63
N PRO A 2 -18.57 -12.48 4.93
CA PRO A 2 -18.66 -11.14 4.35
C PRO A 2 -17.55 -10.24 4.90
N THR A 3 -17.14 -9.24 4.11
CA THR A 3 -16.23 -8.18 4.57
C THR A 3 -16.91 -7.28 5.60
N VAL A 4 -16.12 -6.50 6.36
CA VAL A 4 -16.66 -5.49 7.30
C VAL A 4 -17.55 -4.46 6.59
N ALA A 5 -17.20 -4.12 5.35
CA ALA A 5 -18.02 -3.26 4.51
C ALA A 5 -19.37 -3.90 4.14
N GLU A 6 -19.36 -5.17 3.71
CA GLU A 6 -20.58 -5.95 3.42
C GLU A 6 -21.43 -6.18 4.67
N ALA A 7 -20.81 -6.20 5.86
CA ALA A 7 -21.49 -6.29 7.14
C ALA A 7 -22.07 -4.96 7.65
N GLY A 8 -21.96 -3.87 6.88
CA GLY A 8 -22.54 -2.56 7.22
C GLY A 8 -21.61 -1.60 7.98
N PHE A 9 -20.33 -1.92 8.09
CA PHE A 9 -19.33 -1.08 8.78
C PHE A 9 -18.19 -0.68 7.82
N PRO A 10 -18.46 0.07 6.73
CA PRO A 10 -17.46 0.42 5.72
C PRO A 10 -16.30 1.24 6.31
N ASP A 11 -16.58 2.05 7.33
CA ASP A 11 -15.54 2.83 8.00
C ASP A 11 -14.51 1.92 8.67
N LEU A 12 -14.84 0.71 9.09
CA LEU A 12 -13.89 -0.22 9.72
C LEU A 12 -13.04 -1.01 8.72
N THR A 13 -13.04 -0.61 7.45
CA THR A 13 -12.18 -1.23 6.44
C THR A 13 -10.76 -0.69 6.58
N PHE A 14 -9.80 -1.59 6.88
CA PHE A 14 -8.39 -1.24 7.03
C PHE A 14 -7.56 -1.99 5.98
N GLY A 15 -6.94 -1.23 5.08
CA GLY A 15 -6.02 -1.76 4.07
C GLY A 15 -4.60 -1.30 4.37
N GLY A 16 -3.69 -2.25 4.62
CA GLY A 16 -2.25 -1.97 4.68
C GLY A 16 -1.63 -2.11 3.29
N THR A 17 -0.77 -1.17 2.90
CA THR A 17 0.04 -1.30 1.68
C THR A 17 1.48 -1.59 2.06
N LEU A 18 1.99 -2.76 1.65
CA LEU A 18 3.43 -3.02 1.66
C LEU A 18 4.02 -2.50 0.35
N ALA A 19 5.08 -1.70 0.44
CA ALA A 19 5.70 -1.06 -0.71
C ALA A 19 7.21 -0.92 -0.55
N PHE A 20 7.91 -0.74 -1.69
CA PHE A 20 9.34 -0.47 -1.71
C PHE A 20 9.60 1.04 -1.68
N PHE A 21 10.53 1.46 -0.82
CA PHE A 21 10.93 2.85 -0.66
C PHE A 21 12.43 3.03 -0.91
N GLY A 22 12.78 4.12 -1.59
CA GLY A 22 14.16 4.53 -1.82
C GLY A 22 14.50 5.86 -1.14
N PRO A 23 15.78 6.25 -1.08
CA PRO A 23 16.20 7.55 -0.56
C PRO A 23 15.65 8.72 -1.39
N ARG A 24 15.42 9.88 -0.74
CA ARG A 24 14.86 11.10 -1.36
C ARG A 24 15.61 11.58 -2.61
N GLY A 25 16.92 11.34 -2.69
CA GLY A 25 17.77 11.75 -3.81
C GLY A 25 17.95 10.69 -4.91
N MET A 26 17.21 9.59 -4.89
CA MET A 26 17.32 8.53 -5.88
C MET A 26 17.10 9.09 -7.31
N PRO A 27 18.01 8.83 -8.27
CA PRO A 27 17.80 9.24 -9.66
C PRO A 27 16.54 8.62 -10.25
N ALA A 28 15.76 9.40 -11.00
CA ALA A 28 14.49 8.95 -11.58
C ALA A 28 14.66 7.69 -12.44
N ALA A 29 15.71 7.62 -13.26
CA ALA A 29 16.00 6.45 -14.10
C ALA A 29 16.25 5.17 -13.27
N LEU A 30 16.88 5.28 -12.10
CA LEU A 30 17.08 4.13 -11.21
C LEU A 30 15.76 3.69 -10.57
N ARG A 31 14.94 4.65 -10.14
CA ARG A 31 13.59 4.40 -9.60
C ARG A 31 12.71 3.66 -10.61
N GLU A 32 12.69 4.11 -11.86
CA GLU A 32 11.90 3.47 -12.92
C GLU A 32 12.38 2.05 -13.23
N ARG A 33 13.69 1.82 -13.25
CA ARG A 33 14.26 0.47 -13.44
C ARG A 33 13.85 -0.49 -12.33
N ILE A 34 14.01 -0.08 -11.07
CA ILE A 34 13.58 -0.91 -9.92
C ILE A 34 12.08 -1.18 -9.98
N ALA A 35 11.27 -0.17 -10.31
CA ALA A 35 9.83 -0.35 -10.43
C ALA A 35 9.48 -1.35 -11.56
N ALA A 36 10.19 -1.31 -12.68
CA ALA A 36 10.02 -2.28 -13.76
C ALA A 36 10.38 -3.71 -13.32
N ASP A 37 11.49 -3.88 -12.61
CA ASP A 37 11.93 -5.17 -12.09
C ASP A 37 10.90 -5.76 -11.11
N VAL A 38 10.36 -4.93 -10.20
CA VAL A 38 9.30 -5.35 -9.27
C VAL A 38 8.04 -5.76 -10.01
N ARG A 39 7.62 -5.00 -11.03
CA ARG A 39 6.43 -5.36 -11.84
C ARG A 39 6.60 -6.69 -12.56
N MET A 40 7.81 -6.94 -13.07
CA MET A 40 8.13 -8.21 -13.74
C MET A 40 7.99 -9.40 -12.78
N VAL A 41 8.59 -9.32 -11.60
CA VAL A 41 8.50 -10.40 -10.58
C VAL A 41 7.07 -10.55 -10.06
N ALA A 42 6.35 -9.45 -9.84
CA ALA A 42 4.97 -9.47 -9.37
C ALA A 42 3.99 -10.11 -10.36
N ALA A 43 4.34 -10.14 -11.66
CA ALA A 43 3.57 -10.80 -12.71
C ALA A 43 3.86 -12.30 -12.83
N GLU A 44 4.88 -12.82 -12.14
CA GLU A 44 5.17 -14.25 -12.14
C GLU A 44 4.05 -15.03 -11.41
N PRO A 45 3.49 -16.10 -12.01
CA PRO A 45 2.41 -16.87 -11.39
C PRO A 45 2.78 -17.39 -10.00
N GLY A 46 4.01 -17.87 -9.83
CA GLY A 46 4.50 -18.38 -8.55
C GLY A 46 4.68 -17.31 -7.47
N PHE A 47 4.67 -16.02 -7.82
CA PHE A 47 4.74 -14.95 -6.83
C PHE A 47 3.40 -14.78 -6.11
N ALA A 48 2.31 -14.69 -6.86
CA ALA A 48 0.96 -14.55 -6.31
C ALA A 48 0.58 -15.74 -5.41
N GLU A 49 0.96 -16.96 -5.81
CA GLU A 49 0.75 -18.19 -5.03
C GLU A 49 1.48 -18.16 -3.68
N ARG A 50 2.64 -17.51 -3.60
CA ARG A 50 3.43 -17.43 -2.37
C ARG A 50 2.90 -16.38 -1.40
N ILE A 51 2.39 -15.26 -1.90
CA ILE A 51 1.95 -14.14 -1.05
C ILE A 51 0.44 -14.18 -0.73
N GLY A 52 -0.36 -14.85 -1.56
CA GLY A 52 -1.80 -15.02 -1.32
C GLY A 52 -2.14 -15.63 0.05
N PRO A 53 -1.45 -16.69 0.51
CA PRO A 53 -1.63 -17.25 1.85
C PRO A 53 -1.32 -16.27 3.00
N LEU A 54 -0.55 -15.20 2.73
CA LEU A 54 -0.27 -14.12 3.69
C LEU A 54 -1.38 -13.06 3.71
N GLY A 55 -2.47 -13.25 2.96
CA GLY A 55 -3.54 -12.28 2.78
C GLY A 55 -3.14 -11.09 1.91
N MET A 56 -2.07 -11.23 1.11
CA MET A 56 -1.56 -10.16 0.25
C MET A 56 -2.02 -10.33 -1.20
N VAL A 57 -2.34 -9.19 -1.83
CA VAL A 57 -2.67 -9.13 -3.25
C VAL A 57 -1.55 -8.36 -3.96
N PRO A 58 -0.90 -8.94 -4.98
CA PRO A 58 0.15 -8.26 -5.71
C PRO A 58 -0.42 -7.04 -6.43
N ARG A 59 0.20 -5.87 -6.23
CA ARG A 59 -0.14 -4.63 -6.92
C ARG A 59 1.09 -4.08 -7.63
N ALA A 60 1.18 -4.35 -8.93
CA ALA A 60 2.32 -3.99 -9.78
C ALA A 60 2.08 -2.63 -10.49
N GLY A 61 2.11 -1.54 -9.73
CA GLY A 61 1.86 -0.18 -10.24
C GLY A 61 3.11 0.60 -10.68
N THR A 62 2.92 1.89 -10.98
CA THR A 62 4.00 2.86 -11.22
C THR A 62 4.45 3.54 -9.91
N PRO A 63 5.65 4.16 -9.89
CA PRO A 63 6.07 4.97 -8.74
C PRO A 63 5.09 6.11 -8.40
N GLU A 64 4.48 6.72 -9.42
CA GLU A 64 3.50 7.79 -9.26
C GLU A 64 2.20 7.27 -8.62
N GLU A 65 1.73 6.10 -9.04
CA GLU A 65 0.57 5.44 -8.42
C GLU A 65 0.82 5.11 -6.96
N LEU A 66 2.01 4.59 -6.64
CA LEU A 66 2.40 4.35 -5.25
C LEU A 66 2.41 5.66 -4.44
N GLY A 67 2.92 6.75 -5.02
CA GLY A 67 2.90 8.07 -4.38
C GLY A 67 1.49 8.52 -4.02
N ARG A 68 0.50 8.29 -4.90
CA ARG A 68 -0.91 8.60 -4.62
C ARG A 68 -1.46 7.74 -3.48
N VAL A 69 -1.19 6.44 -3.47
CA VAL A 69 -1.65 5.52 -2.41
C VAL A 69 -1.10 5.91 -1.05
N VAL A 70 0.18 6.28 -0.99
CA VAL A 70 0.81 6.74 0.26
C VAL A 70 0.14 8.02 0.77
N GLU A 71 -0.15 8.97 -0.12
CA GLU A 71 -0.83 10.21 0.26
C GLU A 71 -2.28 9.97 0.72
N GLU A 72 -3.03 9.13 0.01
CA GLU A 72 -4.39 8.73 0.38
C GLU A 72 -4.41 8.06 1.76
N ASN A 73 -3.51 7.11 2.00
CA ASN A 73 -3.36 6.45 3.31
C ASN A 73 -3.00 7.46 4.40
N ARG A 74 -2.06 8.37 4.12
CA ARG A 74 -1.64 9.41 5.07
C ARG A 74 -2.82 10.31 5.47
N LEU A 75 -3.62 10.74 4.51
CA LEU A 75 -4.80 11.58 4.75
C LEU A 75 -5.87 10.81 5.54
N HIS A 76 -6.17 9.57 5.13
CA HIS A 76 -7.12 8.70 5.82
C HIS A 76 -6.76 8.53 7.30
N TRP A 77 -5.51 8.19 7.61
CA TRP A 77 -5.07 8.02 8.99
C TRP A 77 -5.01 9.33 9.77
N ALA A 78 -4.57 10.43 9.14
CA ALA A 78 -4.52 11.74 9.79
C ALA A 78 -5.91 12.25 10.18
N GLU A 79 -6.93 12.02 9.34
CA GLU A 79 -8.31 12.37 9.65
C GLU A 79 -8.82 11.59 10.87
N ARG A 80 -8.63 10.27 10.89
CA ARG A 80 -9.08 9.42 12.01
C ARG A 80 -8.37 9.73 13.30
N ALA A 81 -7.05 9.97 13.25
CA ALA A 81 -6.29 10.40 14.42
C ALA A 81 -6.83 11.72 15.00
N ARG A 82 -7.17 12.70 14.14
CA ARG A 82 -7.82 13.94 14.57
C ARG A 82 -9.20 13.69 15.19
N THR A 83 -10.05 12.90 14.55
CA THR A 83 -11.41 12.60 15.02
C THR A 83 -11.41 11.90 16.38
N HIS A 84 -10.47 10.99 16.61
CA HIS A 84 -10.37 10.22 17.85
C HIS A 84 -9.42 10.83 18.88
N GLY A 85 -8.87 12.02 18.64
CA GLY A 85 -7.97 12.70 19.56
C GLY A 85 -6.65 11.98 19.83
N VAL A 86 -6.24 11.07 18.95
CA VAL A 86 -5.00 10.30 19.07
C VAL A 86 -3.82 11.25 18.88
N ARG A 87 -2.96 11.38 19.90
CA ARG A 87 -1.75 12.19 19.86
C ARG A 87 -0.52 11.31 20.11
N PRO A 88 0.65 11.64 19.54
CA PRO A 88 1.89 11.01 19.93
C PRO A 88 2.14 11.31 21.41
N THR A 89 2.20 10.27 22.24
CA THR A 89 2.76 10.36 23.58
C THR A 89 4.27 10.35 23.41
N ASN A 90 4.89 11.50 23.58
CA ASN A 90 6.35 11.64 23.60
C ASN A 90 6.86 11.39 25.01
#